data_AF-A0A928SST5-F1
#
_entry.id   AF-A0A928SST5-F1
#
_cell.length_a   1.000
_cell.length_b   1.000
_cell.length_c   1.000
_cell.angle_alpha   90.00
_cell.angle_beta   90.00
_cell.angle_gamma   90.00
#
_symmetry.space_group_name_H-M   'P 1'
#
loop_
_entity.id
_entity.type
_entity.pdbx_description
1 polymer ?
#
loop_
_entity_poly.entity_id
_entity_poly.type
_entity_poly.pdbx_seq_one_letter_code
_entity_poly.pdbx_strand_id
1 'polypeptide(L)'
;MKREKRLTKRERKAQDPHHRAGPNVKSEHIHCISCGRHIDAGEFQGTPPTATLITCDHGSRFPSCVGCMQHAEQLVMEHDKSGQPVKTAAAWH
;
A
#
# COMPACT_ATOMS: atom_id res chain seq x y z
N MET A 1 7.58 57.36 3.73
CA MET A 1 6.69 56.18 3.78
C MET A 1 7.54 54.93 3.54
N LYS A 2 7.74 54.08 4.55
CA LYS A 2 8.59 52.87 4.46
C LYS A 2 7.83 51.77 3.71
N ARG A 3 8.37 51.29 2.59
CA ARG A 3 7.81 50.16 1.81
C ARG A 3 7.81 48.89 2.68
N GLU A 4 6.65 48.29 2.84
CA GLU A 4 6.51 47.01 3.53
C GLU A 4 7.22 45.90 2.74
N LYS A 5 7.97 45.05 3.47
CA LYS A 5 8.71 43.93 2.88
C LYS A 5 7.71 42.92 2.31
N ARG A 6 7.72 42.73 0.99
CA ARG A 6 6.97 41.64 0.34
C ARG A 6 7.62 40.31 0.71
N LEU A 7 6.91 39.51 1.51
CA LEU A 7 7.29 38.12 1.81
C LEU A 7 7.55 37.33 0.54
N THR A 8 8.67 36.62 0.50
CA THR A 8 8.99 35.73 -0.60
C THR A 8 8.04 34.51 -0.60
N LYS A 9 7.90 33.85 -1.75
CA LYS A 9 7.03 32.66 -1.90
C LYS A 9 7.31 31.58 -0.84
N ARG A 10 8.57 31.45 -0.41
CA ARG A 10 9.02 30.48 0.60
C ARG A 10 8.50 30.83 2.00
N GLU A 11 8.53 32.11 2.37
CA GLU A 11 8.06 32.59 3.67
C GLU A 11 6.53 32.52 3.78
N ARG A 12 5.81 32.81 2.68
CA ARG A 12 4.36 32.64 2.61
C ARG A 12 3.93 31.19 2.81
N LYS A 13 4.69 30.23 2.29
CA LYS A 13 4.42 28.80 2.45
C LYS A 13 4.71 28.30 3.87
N ALA A 14 5.68 28.92 4.56
CA ALA A 14 6.02 28.56 5.94
C ALA A 14 5.01 29.10 6.97
N GLN A 15 4.32 30.20 6.66
CA GLN A 15 3.29 30.79 7.51
C GLN A 15 1.91 30.16 7.34
N ASP A 16 1.72 29.29 6.34
CA ASP A 16 0.43 28.65 6.10
C ASP A 16 0.19 27.54 7.16
N PRO A 17 -0.75 27.72 8.10
CA PRO A 17 -1.02 26.74 9.13
C PRO A 17 -1.70 25.46 8.60
N HIS A 18 -2.13 25.44 7.33
CA HIS A 18 -2.64 24.24 6.65
C HIS A 18 -1.52 23.39 6.04
N HIS A 19 -0.26 23.86 6.05
CA HIS A 19 0.93 23.05 5.77
C HIS A 19 1.48 22.33 7.02
N ARG A 20 0.69 22.18 8.09
CA ARG A 20 0.91 21.07 9.01
C ARG A 20 0.58 19.81 8.24
N ALA A 21 1.62 19.08 7.83
CA ALA A 21 1.52 17.68 7.47
C ALA A 21 0.82 16.96 8.63
N GLY A 22 -0.50 16.84 8.55
CA GLY A 22 -1.24 15.89 9.36
C GLY A 22 -0.64 14.51 9.12
N PRO A 23 -0.76 13.56 10.07
CA PRO A 23 -0.38 12.18 9.81
C PRO A 23 -1.12 11.78 8.53
N ASN A 24 -0.36 11.64 7.45
CA ASN A 24 -0.84 11.11 6.20
C ASN A 24 -1.12 9.66 6.57
N VAL A 25 -2.34 9.38 7.04
CA VAL A 25 -2.88 8.04 7.13
C VAL A 25 -2.98 7.64 5.67
N LYS A 26 -1.85 7.22 5.10
CA LYS A 26 -1.81 6.55 3.83
C LYS A 26 -2.65 5.33 4.09
N SER A 27 -3.89 5.36 3.64
CA SER A 27 -4.66 4.15 3.40
C SER A 27 -3.79 3.35 2.43
N GLU A 28 -2.91 2.50 2.97
CA GLU A 28 -2.13 1.58 2.16
C GLU A 28 -3.17 0.72 1.46
N HIS A 29 -3.37 0.97 0.16
CA HIS A 29 -4.29 0.18 -0.64
C HIS A 29 -3.67 -1.21 -0.78
N ILE A 30 -4.16 -2.15 0.03
CA ILE A 30 -3.68 -3.53 0.02
C ILE A 30 -4.39 -4.23 -1.13
N HIS A 31 -3.67 -4.77 -2.10
CA HIS A 31 -4.27 -5.44 -3.27
C HIS A 31 -3.90 -6.91 -3.29
N CYS A 32 -4.83 -7.79 -3.64
CA CYS A 32 -4.51 -9.20 -3.87
C CYS A 32 -3.47 -9.34 -4.99
N ILE A 33 -2.37 -10.04 -4.71
CA ILE A 33 -1.30 -10.25 -5.70
C ILE A 33 -1.75 -11.04 -6.93
N SER A 34 -2.79 -11.87 -6.80
CA SER A 34 -3.26 -12.74 -7.87
C SER A 34 -4.32 -12.09 -8.75
N CYS A 35 -5.29 -11.37 -8.19
CA CYS A 35 -6.39 -10.80 -8.96
C CYS A 35 -6.40 -9.27 -9.01
N GLY A 36 -5.63 -8.58 -8.17
CA GLY A 36 -5.58 -7.11 -8.15
C GLY A 36 -6.75 -6.45 -7.40
N ARG A 37 -7.67 -7.24 -6.83
CA ARG A 37 -8.78 -6.73 -6.00
C ARG A 37 -8.23 -5.99 -4.78
N HIS A 38 -8.80 -4.82 -4.48
CA HIS A 38 -8.55 -4.10 -3.23
C HIS A 38 -9.06 -4.90 -2.02
N ILE A 39 -8.23 -4.98 -0.99
CA ILE A 39 -8.47 -5.65 0.28
C ILE A 39 -8.38 -4.58 1.37
N ASP A 40 -9.43 -4.46 2.15
CA ASP A 40 -9.41 -3.55 3.29
C ASP A 40 -8.65 -4.17 4.48
N ALA A 41 -8.01 -3.33 5.29
CA ALA A 41 -7.28 -3.80 6.48
C ALA A 41 -8.17 -4.61 7.46
N GLY A 42 -9.47 -4.31 7.49
CA GLY A 42 -10.46 -5.05 8.27
C GLY A 42 -10.74 -6.47 7.76
N GLU A 43 -10.53 -6.75 6.46
CA GLU A 43 -10.78 -8.07 5.87
C GLU A 43 -9.79 -9.14 6.38
N PHE A 44 -8.60 -8.73 6.82
CA PHE A 44 -7.61 -9.62 7.44
C PHE A 44 -7.99 -10.04 8.87
N GLN A 45 -8.78 -9.22 9.56
CA GLN A 45 -9.16 -9.43 10.97
C GLN A 45 -10.63 -9.86 11.12
N GLY A 46 -11.38 -9.90 10.02
CA GLY A 46 -12.78 -10.34 9.99
C GLY A 46 -12.95 -11.78 10.48
N THR A 47 -14.14 -12.10 10.96
CA THR A 47 -14.53 -13.47 11.32
C THR A 47 -15.75 -13.86 10.46
N PRO A 48 -15.59 -14.63 9.37
CA PRO A 48 -14.36 -15.22 8.86
C PRO A 48 -13.45 -14.22 8.13
N PRO A 49 -12.11 -14.45 8.07
CA PRO A 49 -11.20 -13.59 7.32
C PRO A 49 -11.44 -13.79 5.82
N THR A 50 -11.64 -12.69 5.09
CA THR A 50 -11.82 -12.68 3.63
C THR A 50 -10.51 -12.42 2.88
N ALA A 51 -9.44 -12.13 3.61
CA ALA A 51 -8.09 -12.00 3.09
C ALA A 51 -7.04 -12.65 4.00
N THR A 52 -5.90 -13.01 3.41
CA THR A 52 -4.77 -13.65 4.07
C THR A 52 -3.45 -13.07 3.60
N LEU A 53 -2.41 -13.22 4.41
CA LEU A 53 -1.03 -12.85 4.09
C LEU A 53 -0.21 -14.12 3.89
N ILE A 54 0.34 -14.30 2.70
CA ILE A 54 1.24 -15.40 2.36
C ILE A 54 2.67 -14.92 2.60
N THR A 55 3.46 -15.70 3.32
CA THR A 55 4.87 -15.36 3.59
C THR A 55 5.74 -16.23 2.70
N CYS A 56 6.69 -15.61 2.00
CA CYS A 56 7.67 -16.32 1.19
C CYS A 56 8.86 -16.79 2.02
N ASP A 57 9.69 -17.68 1.48
CA ASP A 57 10.86 -18.21 2.20
C ASP A 57 11.90 -17.12 2.55
N HIS A 58 11.88 -16.00 1.83
CA HIS A 58 12.71 -14.82 2.12
C HIS A 58 12.15 -13.94 3.26
N GLY A 59 10.98 -14.27 3.81
CA GLY A 59 10.31 -13.54 4.89
C GLY A 59 9.45 -12.34 4.44
N SER A 60 9.29 -12.12 3.14
CA SER A 60 8.37 -11.08 2.62
C SER A 60 6.93 -11.56 2.69
N ARG A 61 5.99 -10.63 2.89
CA ARG A 61 4.56 -10.92 3.03
C ARG A 61 3.78 -10.36 1.86
N PHE A 62 2.89 -11.18 1.30
CA PHE A 62 2.08 -10.86 0.14
C PHE A 62 0.58 -11.04 0.44
N PRO A 63 -0.24 -10.01 0.23
CA PRO A 63 -1.69 -10.08 0.43
C PRO A 63 -2.39 -10.89 -0.65
N SER A 64 -3.33 -11.73 -0.24
CA SER A 64 -4.23 -12.47 -1.13
C SER A 64 -5.65 -12.53 -0.57
N CYS A 65 -6.67 -12.46 -1.43
CA CYS A 65 -8.03 -12.76 -1.02
C CYS A 65 -8.23 -14.28 -0.90
N VAL A 66 -9.17 -14.72 -0.07
CA VAL A 66 -9.41 -16.17 0.15
C VAL A 66 -9.71 -16.94 -1.15
N GLY A 67 -10.35 -16.29 -2.13
CA GLY A 67 -10.65 -16.91 -3.43
C GLY A 67 -9.41 -17.16 -4.31
N CYS A 68 -8.32 -16.44 -4.07
CA CYS A 68 -7.09 -16.53 -4.88
C CYS A 68 -5.92 -17.15 -4.11
N MET A 69 -6.15 -17.74 -2.92
CA MET A 69 -5.09 -18.27 -2.05
C MET A 69 -4.16 -19.23 -2.81
N GLN A 70 -4.71 -20.26 -3.45
CA GLN A 70 -3.93 -21.28 -4.16
C GLN A 70 -3.07 -20.70 -5.30
N HIS A 71 -3.61 -19.75 -6.06
CA HIS A 71 -2.85 -19.13 -7.15
C HIS A 71 -1.77 -18.18 -6.61
N ALA A 72 -2.09 -17.43 -5.56
CA ALA A 72 -1.14 -16.56 -4.89
C ALA A 72 0.02 -17.36 -4.27
N GLU A 73 -0.24 -18.54 -3.68
CA GLU A 73 0.79 -19.46 -3.20
C GLU A 73 1.70 -19.92 -4.34
N GLN A 74 1.15 -20.26 -5.50
CA GLN A 74 1.95 -20.63 -6.68
C GLN A 74 2.85 -19.48 -7.16
N LEU A 75 2.34 -18.24 -7.19
CA LEU A 75 3.13 -17.06 -7.56
C LEU A 75 4.28 -16.81 -6.58
N VAL A 76 4.03 -17.01 -5.28
CA VAL A 76 5.05 -16.88 -4.24
C VAL A 76 6.08 -18.02 -4.34
N MET A 77 5.66 -19.26 -4.54
CA MET A 77 6.57 -20.39 -4.75
C MET A 77 7.43 -20.20 -6.02
N GLU A 78 6.88 -19.65 -7.09
CA GLU A 78 7.65 -19.33 -8.30
C GLU A 78 8.69 -18.24 -8.01
N HIS A 79 8.32 -17.21 -7.26
CA HIS A 79 9.25 -16.19 -6.76
C HIS A 79 10.38 -16.79 -5.94
N ASP A 80 10.06 -17.66 -4.97
CA ASP A 80 11.05 -18.30 -4.09
C ASP A 80 12.01 -19.20 -4.88
N LYS A 81 11.49 -19.96 -5.84
CA LYS A 81 12.31 -20.85 -6.67
C LYS A 81 13.21 -20.09 -7.66
N SER A 82 12.71 -19.00 -8.25
CA SER A 82 13.40 -18.27 -9.32
C SER A 82 14.26 -17.11 -8.83
N GLY A 83 14.02 -16.62 -7.61
CA GLY A 83 14.58 -15.37 -7.09
C GLY A 83 14.10 -14.12 -7.83
N GLN A 84 13.14 -14.25 -8.74
CA GLN A 84 12.55 -13.14 -9.50
C GLN A 84 11.39 -12.53 -8.72
N PRO A 85 11.07 -11.23 -8.89
CA PRO A 85 9.95 -10.60 -8.20
C PRO A 85 8.62 -11.33 -8.44
N VAL A 86 7.75 -11.35 -7.43
CA VAL A 86 6.40 -11.94 -7.55
C VAL A 86 5.65 -11.27 -8.70
N LYS A 87 5.10 -12.08 -9.60
CA LYS A 87 4.25 -11.59 -10.70
C LYS A 87 2.91 -11.18 -10.14
N THR A 88 2.76 -9.90 -9.85
CA THR A 88 1.51 -9.34 -9.31
C THR A 88 0.56 -8.91 -10.42
N ALA A 89 -0.74 -9.13 -10.21
CA ALA A 89 -1.78 -8.57 -11.05
C ALA A 89 -1.90 -7.04 -10.89
N ALA A 90 -2.36 -6.37 -11.94
CA ALA A 90 -2.66 -4.95 -11.88
C ALA A 90 -3.83 -4.69 -10.92
N ALA A 91 -3.69 -3.66 -10.08
CA ALA A 91 -4.76 -3.23 -9.18
C ALA A 91 -6.00 -2.80 -9.97
N TRP A 92 -7.19 -3.18 -9.50
CA TRP A 92 -8.46 -2.70 -10.06
C TRP A 92 -8.69 -1.28 -9.54
N HIS A 93 -8.63 -0.29 -10.44
CA HIS A 93 -8.85 1.12 -10.16
C HIS A 93 -10.21 1.57 -10.71
#